data_AF-A0A9P3MZI6-F1
#
_entry.id   AF-A0A9P3MZI6-F1
#
_cell.length_a   1.000
_cell.length_b   1.000
_cell.length_c   1.000
_cell.angle_alpha   90.00
_cell.angle_beta   90.00
_cell.angle_gamma   90.00
#
_symmetry.space_group_name_H-M   'P 1'
#
loop_
_entity.id
_entity.type
_entity.pdbx_description
1 polymer ?
#
loop_
_entity_poly.entity_id
_entity_poly.type
_entity_poly.pdbx_seq_one_letter_code
_entity_poly.pdbx_strand_id
1 'polypeptide(L)'
;MQALSAAGCPATQQIRLKPSLLTAKFQSTVKQSPVVRLAVKRRLVAVRAQAAGGESDGGKKQVEVSYSPQRRMEEYAQAADPTREKRGPGALTLFSPSKVNVFLRITRKRPDGYHELASLFHAISLGDTLKFSFSPSNSRDALTTNAPGVPLDSSNLVIKALDLFRRKTGIQKYFWVHLDKKVPTGAGLGGGSGNAATALWAANRMCGDVASEAELLEWSADIGSDISFFFSQGAAYCTGRGEIVEDVTPILPSTCRSCS
;
A
#
# COMPACT_ATOMS: atom_id res chain seq x y z
N MET A 1 36.15 -59.82 -30.70
CA MET A 1 34.84 -60.27 -30.24
C MET A 1 33.99 -59.05 -29.96
N GLN A 2 32.88 -58.95 -30.69
CA GLN A 2 31.63 -58.23 -30.45
C GLN A 2 31.59 -56.69 -30.30
N ALA A 3 30.55 -56.17 -30.96
CA ALA A 3 30.17 -54.79 -31.21
C ALA A 3 28.93 -54.40 -30.40
N LEU A 4 28.59 -53.10 -30.41
CA LEU A 4 27.25 -52.44 -30.47
C LEU A 4 27.45 -50.98 -29.96
N SER A 5 27.32 -49.89 -30.76
CA SER A 5 26.11 -49.27 -31.33
C SER A 5 25.11 -48.81 -30.24
N ALA A 6 24.49 -47.62 -30.19
CA ALA A 6 24.50 -46.34 -30.90
C ALA A 6 23.55 -45.37 -30.12
N ALA A 7 23.39 -44.13 -30.62
CA ALA A 7 22.38 -43.11 -30.29
C ALA A 7 22.69 -42.22 -29.05
N GLY A 8 22.42 -40.91 -29.04
CA GLY A 8 21.78 -40.04 -30.02
C GLY A 8 21.30 -38.75 -29.33
N CYS A 9 21.70 -37.61 -29.91
CA CYS A 9 21.11 -36.26 -29.87
C CYS A 9 21.07 -35.35 -28.61
N PRO A 10 21.23 -34.01 -28.81
CA PRO A 10 21.33 -32.96 -27.80
C PRO A 10 20.05 -32.08 -27.69
N ALA A 11 19.93 -31.23 -26.67
CA ALA A 11 19.19 -29.96 -26.76
C ALA A 11 19.42 -29.03 -25.56
N THR A 12 20.19 -27.98 -25.79
CA THR A 12 20.16 -26.72 -25.02
C THR A 12 18.87 -25.98 -25.38
N GLN A 13 17.95 -25.76 -24.44
CA GLN A 13 16.75 -24.97 -24.70
C GLN A 13 17.07 -23.47 -24.67
N GLN A 14 17.38 -22.92 -25.84
CA GLN A 14 17.25 -21.50 -26.13
C GLN A 14 15.76 -21.15 -26.24
N ILE A 15 15.28 -20.20 -25.44
CA ILE A 15 13.95 -19.61 -25.61
C ILE A 15 14.00 -18.67 -26.81
N ARG A 16 13.49 -19.15 -27.94
CA ARG A 16 13.33 -18.40 -29.19
C ARG A 16 11.96 -17.71 -29.15
N LEU A 17 11.92 -16.42 -28.86
CA LEU A 17 10.71 -15.60 -29.00
C LEU A 17 10.41 -15.41 -30.50
N LYS A 18 9.23 -15.86 -30.94
CA LYS A 18 8.73 -15.53 -32.29
C LYS A 18 8.23 -14.08 -32.31
N PRO A 19 8.67 -13.25 -33.27
CA PRO A 19 8.12 -11.92 -33.46
C PRO A 19 6.83 -12.02 -34.27
N SER A 20 5.70 -11.59 -33.72
CA SER A 20 4.49 -11.34 -34.49
C SER A 20 3.90 -9.97 -34.13
N LEU A 21 4.30 -9.00 -34.97
CA LEU A 21 3.48 -7.92 -35.53
C LEU A 21 2.80 -6.93 -34.55
N LEU A 22 3.53 -5.87 -34.21
CA LEU A 22 3.01 -4.50 -34.34
C LEU A 22 4.12 -3.63 -34.93
N THR A 23 4.02 -3.38 -36.23
CA THR A 23 4.99 -2.58 -36.99
C THR A 23 4.69 -1.10 -36.76
N ALA A 24 5.47 -0.41 -35.93
CA ALA A 24 5.50 1.05 -35.89
C ALA A 24 6.56 1.53 -36.89
N LYS A 25 6.13 2.15 -38.01
CA LYS A 25 7.03 2.84 -38.92
C LYS A 25 7.55 4.10 -38.23
N PHE A 26 8.86 4.15 -37.99
CA PHE A 26 9.56 5.36 -37.56
C PHE A 26 10.10 6.06 -38.81
N GLN A 27 9.63 7.27 -39.10
CA GLN A 27 10.33 8.20 -39.99
C GLN A 27 10.95 9.28 -39.11
N SER A 28 12.27 9.32 -39.10
CA SER A 28 13.04 10.39 -38.48
C SER A 28 13.09 11.58 -39.43
N THR A 29 12.49 12.70 -39.05
CA THR A 29 12.93 14.02 -39.50
C THR A 29 12.98 14.96 -38.31
N VAL A 30 14.13 15.61 -38.21
CA VAL A 30 14.57 16.51 -37.13
C VAL A 30 13.78 17.82 -37.19
N LYS A 31 13.14 18.21 -36.07
CA LYS A 31 13.08 19.57 -35.46
C LYS A 31 11.82 19.73 -34.61
N GLN A 32 12.03 20.28 -33.41
CA GLN A 32 11.06 20.80 -32.43
C GLN A 32 10.39 19.80 -31.49
N SER A 33 10.56 20.08 -30.20
CA SER A 33 10.05 19.35 -29.04
C SER A 33 8.52 19.24 -29.04
N PRO A 34 7.94 18.04 -28.88
CA PRO A 34 6.52 17.92 -28.58
C PRO A 34 6.32 17.70 -27.08
N VAL A 35 5.48 18.53 -26.49
CA VAL A 35 4.80 18.27 -25.21
C VAL A 35 4.00 16.98 -25.39
N VAL A 36 4.40 15.90 -24.70
CA VAL A 36 3.67 14.63 -24.71
C VAL A 36 2.46 14.78 -23.78
N ARG A 37 1.29 15.04 -24.34
CA ARG A 37 0.02 14.83 -23.64
C ARG A 37 -0.31 13.34 -23.68
N LEU A 38 -0.08 12.64 -22.57
CA LEU A 38 -0.47 11.25 -22.42
C LEU A 38 -1.99 11.19 -22.16
N ALA A 39 -2.77 10.90 -23.20
CA ALA A 39 -4.17 10.54 -23.02
C ALA A 39 -4.24 9.10 -22.48
N VAL A 40 -4.43 8.94 -21.17
CA VAL A 40 -4.64 7.63 -20.54
C VAL A 40 -6.04 7.14 -20.90
N LYS A 41 -6.17 6.40 -22.00
CA LYS A 41 -7.34 5.55 -22.22
C LYS A 41 -7.23 4.37 -21.26
N ARG A 42 -8.04 4.37 -20.19
CA ARG A 42 -8.26 3.23 -19.31
C ARG A 42 -8.64 2.01 -20.16
N ARG A 43 -7.68 1.13 -20.42
CA ARG A 43 -7.92 -0.27 -20.78
C ARG A 43 -7.31 -1.09 -19.67
N LEU A 44 -8.15 -1.82 -18.93
CA LEU A 44 -7.74 -2.90 -18.04
C LEU A 44 -6.75 -3.79 -18.82
N VAL A 45 -5.49 -3.80 -18.42
CA VAL A 45 -4.54 -4.80 -18.87
C VAL A 45 -4.62 -5.93 -17.86
N ALA A 46 -5.46 -6.93 -18.15
CA ALA A 46 -5.47 -8.19 -17.42
C ALA A 46 -4.18 -8.96 -17.74
N VAL A 47 -3.23 -8.99 -16.81
CA VAL A 47 -2.01 -9.78 -16.94
C VAL A 47 -2.33 -11.23 -16.54
N ARG A 48 -2.22 -12.15 -17.51
CA ARG A 48 -2.39 -13.60 -17.30
C ARG A 48 -1.06 -14.20 -16.83
N ALA A 49 -1.05 -14.83 -15.66
CA ALA A 49 0.03 -15.73 -15.25
C ALA A 49 -0.46 -17.19 -15.36
N GLN A 50 0.27 -18.03 -16.10
CA GLN A 50 0.09 -19.49 -16.10
C GLN A 50 1.21 -20.11 -15.28
N ALA A 51 0.87 -20.83 -14.23
CA ALA A 51 1.77 -21.79 -13.60
C ALA A 51 1.50 -23.17 -14.23
N ALA A 52 2.52 -23.78 -14.82
CA ALA A 52 2.45 -25.16 -15.28
C ALA A 52 2.78 -26.08 -14.09
N GLY A 53 1.77 -26.79 -13.61
CA GLY A 53 1.90 -27.86 -12.60
C GLY A 53 0.83 -28.91 -12.87
N GLY A 54 1.24 -30.18 -12.83
CA GLY A 54 0.57 -31.39 -13.31
C GLY A 54 -0.94 -31.54 -13.08
N GLU A 55 -1.54 -32.30 -14.00
CA GLU A 55 -2.95 -32.68 -14.05
C GLU A 55 -3.46 -33.32 -12.75
N SER A 56 -4.53 -32.77 -12.20
CA SER A 56 -5.69 -33.53 -11.72
C SER A 56 -6.93 -32.64 -11.71
N ASP A 57 -8.04 -33.29 -12.02
CA ASP A 57 -9.36 -32.80 -12.36
C ASP A 57 -9.96 -31.75 -11.38
N GLY A 58 -10.70 -30.77 -11.93
CA GLY A 58 -11.52 -29.84 -11.15
C GLY A 58 -11.37 -28.35 -11.51
N GLY A 59 -12.23 -27.87 -12.42
CA GLY A 59 -12.70 -26.48 -12.53
C GLY A 59 -11.67 -25.34 -12.45
N LYS A 60 -11.33 -24.75 -13.60
CA LYS A 60 -10.54 -23.49 -13.68
C LYS A 60 -11.24 -22.35 -12.94
N LYS A 61 -10.93 -22.14 -11.66
CA LYS A 61 -11.33 -20.93 -10.93
C LYS A 61 -10.37 -19.80 -11.29
N GLN A 62 -10.87 -18.85 -12.06
CA GLN A 62 -10.23 -17.55 -12.20
C GLN A 62 -10.28 -16.85 -10.85
N VAL A 63 -9.13 -16.50 -10.28
CA VAL A 63 -9.04 -15.70 -9.07
C VAL A 63 -8.53 -14.33 -9.47
N GLU A 64 -9.45 -13.39 -9.61
CA GLU A 64 -9.12 -11.97 -9.70
C GLU A 64 -8.74 -11.49 -8.30
N VAL A 65 -7.45 -11.33 -8.04
CA VAL A 65 -6.95 -10.77 -6.78
C VAL A 65 -7.08 -9.25 -6.89
N SER A 66 -8.29 -8.74 -6.64
CA SER A 66 -8.50 -7.31 -6.43
C SER A 66 -8.18 -6.99 -4.98
N TYR A 67 -7.18 -6.14 -4.77
CA TYR A 67 -6.88 -5.59 -3.47
C TYR A 67 -7.65 -4.28 -3.31
N SER A 68 -8.36 -4.10 -2.19
CA SER A 68 -8.81 -2.78 -1.77
C SER A 68 -8.29 -2.45 -0.37
N PRO A 69 -7.68 -1.26 -0.16
CA PRO A 69 -7.20 -0.85 1.16
C PRO A 69 -8.31 -0.94 2.21
N GLN A 70 -9.52 -0.51 1.84
CA GLN A 70 -10.71 -0.62 2.68
C GLN A 70 -11.02 -2.06 3.10
N ARG A 71 -11.07 -3.02 2.15
CA ARG A 71 -11.32 -4.43 2.49
C ARG A 71 -10.20 -4.99 3.35
N ARG A 72 -8.94 -4.68 3.06
CA ARG A 72 -7.82 -5.17 3.87
C ARG A 72 -7.88 -4.62 5.29
N MET A 73 -8.20 -3.33 5.43
CA MET A 73 -8.39 -2.70 6.74
C MET A 73 -9.58 -3.31 7.48
N GLU A 74 -10.67 -3.66 6.79
CA GLU A 74 -11.84 -4.33 7.36
C GLU A 74 -11.55 -5.78 7.77
N GLU A 75 -10.89 -6.55 6.91
CA GLU A 75 -10.40 -7.90 7.18
C GLU A 75 -9.48 -7.90 8.41
N TYR A 76 -8.56 -6.94 8.46
CA TYR A 76 -7.70 -6.82 9.62
C TYR A 76 -8.40 -6.24 10.85
N ALA A 77 -9.40 -5.39 10.70
CA ALA A 77 -10.23 -4.95 11.81
C ALA A 77 -10.98 -6.12 12.44
N GLN A 78 -11.52 -7.01 11.60
CA GLN A 78 -12.15 -8.27 12.05
C GLN A 78 -11.14 -9.20 12.71
N ALA A 79 -9.92 -9.30 12.16
CA ALA A 79 -8.85 -10.10 12.77
C ALA A 79 -8.36 -9.52 14.12
N ALA A 80 -8.34 -8.19 14.26
CA ALA A 80 -7.89 -7.51 15.47
C ALA A 80 -8.96 -7.50 16.59
N ASP A 81 -10.24 -7.48 16.23
CA ASP A 81 -11.36 -7.59 17.18
C ASP A 81 -12.50 -8.43 16.58
N PRO A 82 -12.48 -9.77 16.76
CA PRO A 82 -13.53 -10.65 16.25
C PRO A 82 -14.89 -10.43 16.94
N THR A 83 -14.95 -9.63 18.02
CA THR A 83 -16.20 -9.31 18.73
C THR A 83 -16.86 -8.01 18.27
N ARG A 84 -16.31 -7.36 17.23
CA ARG A 84 -16.71 -6.04 16.72
C ARG A 84 -18.21 -5.86 16.49
N GLU A 85 -18.93 -6.86 15.99
CA GLU A 85 -20.38 -6.76 15.75
C GLU A 85 -21.20 -6.49 17.03
N LYS A 86 -20.64 -6.76 18.21
CA LYS A 86 -21.33 -6.61 19.50
C LYS A 86 -21.10 -5.25 20.18
N ARG A 87 -20.16 -4.43 19.71
CA ARG A 87 -19.86 -3.11 20.29
C ARG A 87 -20.58 -2.03 19.48
N GLY A 88 -21.32 -1.16 20.18
CA GLY A 88 -22.11 -0.08 19.56
C GLY A 88 -21.27 0.91 18.73
N PRO A 89 -21.91 1.87 18.04
CA PRO A 89 -21.34 2.68 16.95
C PRO A 89 -20.20 3.66 17.32
N GLY A 90 -19.67 3.58 18.55
CA GLY A 90 -18.70 4.54 19.09
C GLY A 90 -17.26 4.05 19.20
N ALA A 91 -16.95 2.79 18.87
CA ALA A 91 -15.60 2.23 19.00
C ALA A 91 -15.17 1.42 17.77
N LEU A 92 -13.89 1.52 17.40
CA LEU A 92 -13.32 0.89 16.21
C LEU A 92 -11.89 0.44 16.48
N THR A 93 -11.57 -0.82 16.20
CA THR A 93 -10.20 -1.36 16.30
C THR A 93 -9.69 -1.71 14.92
N LEU A 94 -8.51 -1.20 14.54
CA LEU A 94 -7.91 -1.39 13.23
C LEU A 94 -6.46 -1.84 13.36
N PHE A 95 -6.06 -2.75 12.47
CA PHE A 95 -4.65 -3.00 12.21
C PHE A 95 -4.05 -1.88 11.37
N SER A 96 -2.80 -1.55 11.67
CA SER A 96 -2.03 -0.54 10.95
C SER A 96 -0.77 -1.17 10.36
N PRO A 97 -0.76 -1.45 9.04
CA PRO A 97 0.35 -2.14 8.41
C PRO A 97 1.63 -1.30 8.42
N SER A 98 2.78 -1.98 8.36
CA SER A 98 4.07 -1.39 8.00
C SER A 98 4.41 -1.66 6.55
N LYS A 99 5.51 -1.07 6.09
CA LYS A 99 6.07 -1.30 4.76
C LYS A 99 7.56 -1.58 4.82
N VAL A 100 8.07 -2.09 3.71
CA VAL A 100 9.50 -2.13 3.40
C VAL A 100 9.77 -1.44 2.08
N ASN A 101 10.99 -0.92 1.93
CA ASN A 101 11.48 -0.43 0.64
C ASN A 101 12.25 -1.59 -0.01
N VAL A 102 11.63 -2.25 -0.99
CA VAL A 102 12.27 -3.36 -1.73
C VAL A 102 13.53 -2.87 -2.45
N PHE A 103 13.49 -1.63 -2.94
CA PHE A 103 14.69 -0.87 -3.28
C PHE A 103 14.45 0.60 -2.95
N LEU A 104 15.51 1.38 -2.76
CA LEU A 104 15.45 2.83 -2.63
C LEU A 104 16.57 3.47 -3.44
N ARG A 105 16.22 4.41 -4.31
CA ARG A 105 17.17 5.23 -5.05
C ARG A 105 16.89 6.71 -4.80
N ILE A 106 17.85 7.38 -4.18
CA ILE A 106 17.85 8.84 -4.08
C ILE A 106 18.46 9.40 -5.37
N THR A 107 17.72 10.25 -6.08
CA THR A 107 18.14 10.75 -7.39
C THR A 107 18.79 12.14 -7.30
N ARG A 108 18.26 13.04 -6.48
CA ARG A 108 18.83 14.38 -6.24
C ARG A 108 18.28 15.02 -4.97
N LYS A 109 18.99 16.02 -4.44
CA LYS A 109 18.44 16.93 -3.43
C LYS A 109 17.53 17.97 -4.11
N ARG A 110 16.42 18.32 -3.47
CA ARG A 110 15.43 19.26 -3.99
C ARG A 110 15.57 20.64 -3.33
N PRO A 111 15.09 21.72 -3.97
CA PRO A 111 15.09 23.07 -3.39
C PRO A 111 14.21 23.19 -2.13
N ASP A 112 13.20 22.33 -1.99
CA ASP A 112 12.28 22.27 -0.84
C ASP A 112 12.88 21.59 0.40
N GLY A 113 14.18 21.24 0.37
CA GLY A 113 14.88 20.60 1.48
C GLY A 113 14.73 19.07 1.52
N TYR A 114 13.87 18.48 0.69
CA TYR A 114 13.71 17.02 0.60
C TYR A 114 14.66 16.40 -0.43
N HIS A 115 14.59 15.07 -0.53
CA HIS A 115 15.25 14.31 -1.58
C HIS A 115 14.21 13.78 -2.58
N GLU A 116 14.54 13.91 -3.86
CA GLU A 116 13.84 13.20 -4.91
C GLU A 116 14.23 11.73 -4.83
N LEU A 117 13.25 10.83 -4.76
CA LEU A 117 13.46 9.40 -4.64
C LEU A 117 12.64 8.62 -5.66
N ALA A 118 13.09 7.40 -5.92
CA ALA A 118 12.33 6.34 -6.56
C ALA A 118 12.48 5.09 -5.68
N SER A 119 11.37 4.44 -5.35
CA SER A 119 11.37 3.27 -4.48
C SER A 119 10.21 2.34 -4.82
N LEU A 120 10.40 1.03 -4.64
CA LEU A 120 9.30 0.07 -4.62
C LEU A 120 8.94 -0.18 -3.17
N PHE A 121 7.77 0.31 -2.76
CA PHE A 121 7.21 0.04 -1.44
C PHE A 121 6.36 -1.23 -1.49
N HIS A 122 6.44 -2.02 -0.42
CA HIS A 122 5.63 -3.21 -0.24
C HIS A 122 5.11 -3.29 1.20
N ALA A 123 3.81 -3.46 1.35
CA ALA A 123 3.14 -3.56 2.64
C ALA A 123 3.36 -4.96 3.23
N ILE A 124 3.73 -5.01 4.50
CA ILE A 124 4.04 -6.25 5.21
C ILE A 124 2.99 -6.54 6.29
N SER A 125 2.94 -7.79 6.74
CA SER A 125 2.02 -8.24 7.79
C SER A 125 2.45 -7.82 9.21
N LEU A 126 3.65 -7.24 9.37
CA LEU A 126 4.04 -6.58 10.60
C LEU A 126 3.35 -5.21 10.68
N GLY A 127 2.78 -4.90 11.83
CA GLY A 127 2.04 -3.65 12.02
C GLY A 127 1.64 -3.43 13.47
N ASP A 128 1.05 -2.28 13.71
CA ASP A 128 0.50 -1.88 15.00
C ASP A 128 -1.01 -2.14 15.06
N THR A 129 -1.62 -1.92 16.21
CA THR A 129 -3.08 -1.93 16.37
C THR A 129 -3.54 -0.62 16.98
N LEU A 130 -4.51 0.06 16.36
CA LEU A 130 -5.11 1.27 16.87
C LEU A 130 -6.55 1.01 17.29
N LYS A 131 -6.89 1.42 18.49
CA LYS A 131 -8.26 1.43 19.01
C LYS A 131 -8.73 2.86 19.06
N PHE A 132 -9.89 3.13 18.49
CA PHE A 132 -10.50 4.45 18.40
C PHE A 132 -11.83 4.44 19.15
N SER A 133 -12.13 5.54 19.80
CA SER A 133 -13.48 5.92 20.19
C SER A 133 -13.66 7.41 20.04
N PHE A 134 -14.90 7.90 20.09
CA PHE A 134 -15.08 9.34 20.31
C PHE A 134 -14.48 9.73 21.66
N SER A 135 -13.79 10.86 21.67
CA SER A 135 -13.25 11.43 22.89
C SER A 135 -14.42 11.93 23.75
N PRO A 136 -14.41 11.70 25.06
CA PRO A 136 -15.34 12.39 25.96
C PRO A 136 -15.04 13.89 26.04
N SER A 137 -13.86 14.33 25.60
CA SER A 137 -13.53 15.75 25.45
C SER A 137 -14.02 16.28 24.10
N ASN A 138 -14.73 17.40 24.14
CA ASN A 138 -15.19 18.12 22.94
C ASN A 138 -14.16 19.15 22.43
N SER A 139 -12.90 19.09 22.89
CA SER A 139 -11.89 20.11 22.58
C SER A 139 -10.53 19.57 22.13
N ARG A 140 -10.26 18.27 22.33
CA ARG A 140 -8.98 17.68 21.94
C ARG A 140 -9.06 16.18 21.73
N ASP A 141 -8.22 15.70 20.83
CA ASP A 141 -7.89 14.29 20.73
C ASP A 141 -7.05 13.86 21.93
N ALA A 142 -7.15 12.58 22.28
CA ALA A 142 -6.32 11.96 23.31
C ALA A 142 -5.65 10.72 22.72
N LEU A 143 -4.33 10.62 22.84
CA LEU A 143 -3.55 9.47 22.38
C LEU A 143 -2.87 8.80 23.58
N THR A 144 -2.98 7.49 23.65
CA THR A 144 -2.26 6.64 24.60
C THR A 144 -1.53 5.54 23.85
N THR A 145 -0.51 4.95 24.45
CA THR A 145 0.25 3.85 23.86
C THR A 145 0.90 2.98 24.93
N ASN A 146 1.24 1.75 24.58
CA ASN A 146 2.06 0.85 25.39
C ASN A 146 3.58 1.06 25.22
N ALA A 147 4.02 1.79 24.19
CA ALA A 147 5.43 1.98 23.90
C ALA A 147 6.00 3.28 24.49
N PRO A 148 7.03 3.21 25.36
CA PRO A 148 7.66 4.42 25.89
C PRO A 148 8.37 5.22 24.79
N GLY A 149 8.42 6.54 24.95
CA GLY A 149 9.13 7.45 24.04
C GLY A 149 8.40 7.78 22.74
N VAL A 150 7.21 7.20 22.50
CA VAL A 150 6.33 7.65 21.40
C VAL A 150 5.64 8.96 21.83
N PRO A 151 5.76 10.07 21.06
CA PRO A 151 5.09 11.32 21.40
C PRO A 151 3.57 11.13 21.45
N LEU A 152 2.90 11.75 22.43
CA LEU A 152 1.43 11.67 22.59
C LEU A 152 0.72 13.00 22.28
N ASP A 153 1.48 13.99 21.84
CA ASP A 153 1.02 15.35 21.55
C ASP A 153 0.84 15.58 20.03
N SER A 154 0.70 16.86 19.65
CA SER A 154 0.51 17.29 18.27
C SER A 154 1.70 16.98 17.33
N SER A 155 2.84 16.55 17.85
CA SER A 155 3.95 16.07 17.02
C SER A 155 3.68 14.68 16.44
N ASN A 156 2.83 13.86 17.08
CA ASN A 156 2.49 12.51 16.62
C ASN A 156 1.67 12.52 15.33
N LEU A 157 2.04 11.68 14.35
CA LEU A 157 1.38 11.62 13.05
C LEU A 157 -0.09 11.18 13.14
N VAL A 158 -0.48 10.38 14.13
CA VAL A 158 -1.89 10.03 14.40
C VAL A 158 -2.69 11.27 14.76
N ILE A 159 -2.19 12.11 15.68
CA ILE A 159 -2.87 13.36 16.06
C ILE A 159 -2.93 14.32 14.87
N LYS A 160 -1.84 14.44 14.11
CA LYS A 160 -1.82 15.26 12.88
C LYS A 160 -2.83 14.79 11.84
N ALA A 161 -3.04 13.48 11.70
CA ALA A 161 -4.04 12.90 10.81
C ALA A 161 -5.47 13.25 11.22
N LEU A 162 -5.81 13.09 12.49
CA LEU A 162 -7.14 13.46 13.01
C LEU A 162 -7.40 14.95 12.85
N ASP A 163 -6.39 15.78 13.11
CA ASP A 163 -6.46 17.22 12.95
C ASP A 163 -6.61 17.66 11.49
N LEU A 164 -5.87 17.03 10.57
CA LEU A 164 -6.04 17.26 9.14
C LEU A 164 -7.45 16.88 8.69
N PHE A 165 -7.96 15.73 9.11
CA PHE A 165 -9.31 15.27 8.79
C PHE A 165 -10.35 16.31 9.22
N ARG A 166 -10.27 16.82 10.45
CA ARG A 166 -11.16 17.88 10.92
C ARG A 166 -11.06 19.15 10.09
N ARG A 167 -9.84 19.59 9.74
CA ARG A 167 -9.65 20.78 8.91
C ARG A 167 -10.25 20.63 7.51
N LYS A 168 -10.10 19.47 6.88
CA LYS A 168 -10.58 19.21 5.50
C LYS A 168 -12.10 19.02 5.45
N THR A 169 -12.70 18.48 6.51
CA THR A 169 -14.15 18.14 6.55
C THR A 169 -15.02 19.14 7.32
N GLY A 170 -14.43 19.96 8.19
CA GLY A 170 -15.14 20.86 9.10
C GLY A 170 -15.79 20.15 10.30
N ILE A 171 -15.72 18.82 10.40
CA ILE A 171 -16.37 18.04 11.46
C ILE A 171 -15.65 18.26 12.79
N GLN A 172 -16.38 18.77 13.79
CA GLN A 172 -15.85 19.07 15.13
C GLN A 172 -16.00 17.89 16.09
N LYS A 173 -15.51 16.71 15.68
CA LYS A 173 -15.45 15.51 16.53
C LYS A 173 -13.99 15.20 16.88
N TYR A 174 -13.77 14.84 18.14
CA TYR A 174 -12.46 14.46 18.66
C TYR A 174 -12.44 12.98 19.01
N PHE A 175 -11.25 12.40 19.00
CA PHE A 175 -11.07 10.96 19.15
C PHE A 175 -10.17 10.65 20.34
N TRP A 176 -10.54 9.62 21.09
CA TRP A 176 -9.58 8.92 21.93
C TRP A 176 -9.00 7.77 21.12
N VAL A 177 -7.67 7.65 21.16
CA VAL A 177 -6.92 6.64 20.43
C VAL A 177 -5.96 5.93 21.39
N HIS A 178 -5.95 4.60 21.31
CA HIS A 178 -4.90 3.80 21.92
C HIS A 178 -4.10 3.08 20.84
N LEU A 179 -2.81 3.36 20.79
CA LEU A 179 -1.84 2.72 19.90
C LEU A 179 -1.13 1.59 20.64
N ASP A 180 -1.49 0.36 20.32
CA ASP A 180 -0.69 -0.82 20.66
C ASP A 180 0.42 -0.99 19.62
N LYS A 181 1.62 -0.53 20.00
CA LYS A 181 2.78 -0.43 19.13
C LYS A 181 3.66 -1.68 19.23
N LYS A 182 3.82 -2.35 18.09
CA LYS A 182 4.69 -3.51 17.88
C LYS A 182 5.84 -3.19 16.93
N VAL A 183 5.63 -2.24 16.02
CA VAL A 183 6.63 -1.80 15.04
C VAL A 183 7.65 -0.90 15.74
N PRO A 184 8.95 -1.25 15.74
CA PRO A 184 9.96 -0.42 16.40
C PRO A 184 10.03 0.99 15.80
N THR A 185 10.02 2.00 16.67
CA THR A 185 10.14 3.41 16.25
C THR A 185 11.50 3.64 15.58
N GLY A 186 11.51 4.34 14.43
CA GLY A 186 12.75 4.68 13.73
C GLY A 186 13.37 3.55 12.88
N ALA A 187 12.76 2.37 12.80
CA ALA A 187 13.30 1.23 12.05
C ALA A 187 13.22 1.34 10.51
N GLY A 188 12.75 2.46 9.96
CA GLY A 188 12.56 2.63 8.51
C GLY A 188 11.37 1.86 7.91
N LEU A 189 10.58 1.17 8.75
CA LEU A 189 9.45 0.33 8.35
C LEU A 189 8.14 1.11 8.09
N GLY A 190 8.17 2.44 8.18
CA GLY A 190 6.98 3.27 7.94
C GLY A 190 5.83 3.08 8.94
N GLY A 191 6.06 2.50 10.12
CA GLY A 191 4.99 2.22 11.09
C GLY A 191 4.21 3.48 11.51
N GLY A 192 4.88 4.60 11.77
CA GLY A 192 4.20 5.86 12.07
C GLY A 192 3.34 6.41 10.92
N SER A 193 3.80 6.24 9.68
CA SER A 193 3.05 6.61 8.49
C SER A 193 1.82 5.73 8.30
N GLY A 194 1.96 4.42 8.54
CA GLY A 194 0.84 3.48 8.58
C GLY A 194 -0.17 3.88 9.65
N ASN A 195 0.28 4.26 10.85
CA ASN A 195 -0.61 4.68 11.93
C ASN A 195 -1.43 5.92 11.54
N ALA A 196 -0.81 6.88 10.86
CA ALA A 196 -1.47 8.09 10.38
C ALA A 196 -2.51 7.81 9.29
N ALA A 197 -2.18 6.96 8.31
CA ALA A 197 -3.13 6.53 7.29
C ALA A 197 -4.34 5.81 7.91
N THR A 198 -4.07 4.90 8.86
CA THR A 198 -5.12 4.20 9.62
C THR A 198 -6.00 5.18 10.40
N ALA A 199 -5.43 6.24 10.96
CA ALA A 199 -6.19 7.26 11.68
C ALA A 199 -7.09 8.11 10.77
N LEU A 200 -6.62 8.51 9.58
CA LEU A 200 -7.46 9.19 8.57
C LEU A 200 -8.66 8.34 8.18
N TRP A 201 -8.41 7.05 7.90
CA TRP A 201 -9.46 6.11 7.55
C TRP A 201 -10.46 5.91 8.69
N ALA A 202 -9.97 5.73 9.93
CA ALA A 202 -10.81 5.56 11.11
C ALA A 202 -11.71 6.78 11.34
N ALA A 203 -11.14 7.98 11.27
CA ALA A 203 -11.88 9.23 11.45
C ALA A 203 -12.98 9.38 10.38
N ASN A 204 -12.66 9.10 9.11
CA ASN A 204 -13.63 9.13 8.02
C ASN A 204 -14.77 8.13 8.28
N ARG A 205 -14.43 6.88 8.60
CA ARG A 205 -15.39 5.81 8.84
C ARG A 205 -16.32 6.12 10.01
N MET A 206 -15.76 6.57 11.13
CA MET A 206 -16.55 6.93 12.32
C MET A 206 -17.40 8.19 12.10
N CYS A 207 -17.06 9.03 11.12
CA CYS A 207 -17.83 10.21 10.74
C CYS A 207 -18.80 9.98 9.58
N GLY A 208 -18.99 8.75 9.13
CA GLY A 208 -19.97 8.40 8.10
C GLY A 208 -19.43 8.44 6.67
N ASP A 209 -18.13 8.20 6.49
CA ASP A 209 -17.47 8.09 5.18
C ASP A 209 -17.66 9.33 4.29
N VAL A 210 -17.47 10.50 4.89
CA VAL A 210 -17.69 11.82 4.26
C VAL A 210 -16.68 12.16 3.16
N ALA A 211 -15.52 11.51 3.17
CA ALA A 211 -14.47 11.65 2.17
C ALA A 211 -14.29 10.36 1.38
N SER A 212 -14.03 10.49 0.07
CA SER A 212 -13.63 9.40 -0.80
C SER A 212 -12.19 8.95 -0.52
N GLU A 213 -11.84 7.73 -0.93
CA GLU A 213 -10.47 7.22 -0.80
C GLU A 213 -9.46 8.08 -1.57
N ALA A 214 -9.85 8.64 -2.71
CA ALA A 214 -9.02 9.54 -3.50
C ALA A 214 -8.70 10.83 -2.73
N GLU A 215 -9.67 11.40 -2.01
CA GLU A 215 -9.46 12.57 -1.15
C GLU A 215 -8.56 12.23 0.03
N LEU A 216 -8.76 11.08 0.69
CA LEU A 216 -7.88 10.63 1.78
C LEU A 216 -6.43 10.45 1.30
N LEU A 217 -6.23 9.88 0.12
CA LEU A 217 -4.93 9.76 -0.54
C LEU A 217 -4.32 11.15 -0.79
N GLU A 218 -5.08 12.09 -1.36
CA GLU A 218 -4.61 13.45 -1.61
C GLU A 218 -4.17 14.15 -0.30
N TRP A 219 -5.00 14.07 0.75
CA TRP A 219 -4.73 14.71 2.03
C TRP A 219 -3.53 14.09 2.75
N SER A 220 -3.30 12.79 2.57
CA SER A 220 -2.21 12.08 3.26
C SER A 220 -0.81 12.68 2.98
N ALA A 221 -0.61 13.24 1.79
CA ALA A 221 0.65 13.84 1.37
C ALA A 221 0.99 15.13 2.15
N ASP A 222 -0.01 15.78 2.76
CA ASP A 222 0.16 16.99 3.60
C ASP A 222 0.85 16.66 4.94
N ILE A 223 0.80 15.40 5.38
CA ILE A 223 1.33 14.97 6.69
C ILE A 223 2.68 14.29 6.54
N GLY A 224 2.86 13.45 5.50
CA GLY A 224 4.07 12.67 5.32
C GLY A 224 4.07 11.89 4.02
N SER A 225 5.21 11.89 3.33
CA SER A 225 5.35 11.32 1.98
C SER A 225 5.03 9.82 1.91
N ASP A 226 5.39 9.04 2.93
CA ASP A 226 5.14 7.60 2.97
C ASP A 226 3.68 7.25 3.32
N ILE A 227 2.84 8.22 3.72
CA ILE A 227 1.46 7.94 4.18
C ILE A 227 0.56 7.58 2.98
N SER A 228 0.77 8.24 1.84
CA SER A 228 0.03 8.01 0.60
C SER A 228 0.10 6.56 0.13
N PHE A 229 1.24 5.89 0.36
CA PHE A 229 1.41 4.48 0.03
C PHE A 229 0.39 3.56 0.73
N PHE A 230 -0.09 3.90 1.93
CA PHE A 230 -1.01 3.02 2.65
C PHE A 230 -2.44 3.03 2.10
N PHE A 231 -2.72 3.90 1.12
CA PHE A 231 -3.92 3.87 0.28
C PHE A 231 -3.67 3.17 -1.07
N SER A 232 -2.48 2.62 -1.30
CA SER A 232 -2.14 1.84 -2.51
C SER A 232 -2.63 0.39 -2.42
N GLN A 233 -2.44 -0.37 -3.51
CA GLN A 233 -2.79 -1.79 -3.58
C GLN A 233 -1.84 -2.75 -2.83
N GLY A 234 -1.01 -2.22 -1.93
CA GLY A 234 -0.08 -2.99 -1.09
C GLY A 234 1.30 -3.20 -1.72
N ALA A 235 1.47 -2.88 -3.00
CA ALA A 235 2.78 -2.73 -3.65
C ALA A 235 2.71 -1.56 -4.63
N ALA A 236 3.65 -0.64 -4.55
CA ALA A 236 3.64 0.54 -5.41
C ALA A 236 5.04 1.06 -5.72
N TYR A 237 5.21 1.54 -6.94
CA TYR A 237 6.36 2.34 -7.34
C TYR A 237 6.11 3.79 -6.91
N CYS A 238 6.91 4.26 -5.95
CA CYS A 238 6.77 5.57 -5.33
C CYS A 238 7.87 6.51 -5.81
N THR A 239 7.48 7.71 -6.24
CA THR A 239 8.39 8.77 -6.70
C THR A 239 8.11 10.11 -6.00
N GLY A 240 8.80 11.19 -6.38
CA GLY A 240 8.72 12.46 -5.65
C GLY A 240 9.57 12.37 -4.39
N ARG A 241 8.94 12.66 -3.26
CA ARG A 241 9.43 12.36 -1.91
C ARG A 241 8.91 10.99 -1.41
N GLY A 242 8.11 10.28 -2.22
CA GLY A 242 7.40 9.04 -1.88
C GLY A 242 5.87 9.15 -1.99
N GLU A 243 5.35 10.37 -2.15
CA GLU A 243 3.91 10.68 -2.20
C GLU A 243 3.25 10.40 -3.55
N ILE A 244 4.03 10.32 -4.63
CA ILE A 244 3.51 9.96 -5.95
C ILE A 244 3.49 8.43 -6.03
N VAL A 245 2.31 7.86 -5.92
CA VAL A 245 2.08 6.41 -5.83
C VAL A 245 1.55 5.86 -7.14
N GLU A 246 2.27 4.90 -7.73
CA GLU A 246 1.80 4.11 -8.86
C GLU A 246 1.71 2.63 -8.44
N ASP A 247 0.50 2.09 -8.41
CA ASP A 247 0.28 0.69 -8.03
C ASP A 247 1.01 -0.26 -8.97
N VAL A 248 1.64 -1.29 -8.39
CA VAL A 248 2.24 -2.39 -9.14
C VAL A 248 1.69 -3.72 -8.65
N THR A 249 1.67 -4.71 -9.53
CA THR A 249 1.31 -6.08 -9.13
C THR A 249 2.28 -6.56 -8.04
N PRO A 250 1.79 -7.00 -6.87
CA PRO A 250 2.66 -7.48 -5.80
C PRO A 250 3.50 -8.66 -6.27
N ILE A 251 4.82 -8.51 -6.19
CA ILE A 251 5.78 -9.58 -6.55
C ILE A 251 5.89 -10.60 -5.41
N LEU A 252 5.54 -10.20 -4.18
CA LEU A 252 5.54 -11.05 -2.99
C LEU A 252 4.13 -11.19 -2.43
N PRO A 253 3.72 -12.39 -1.98
CA PRO A 253 2.46 -12.58 -1.29
C PRO A 253 2.46 -11.71 -0.03
N SER A 254 1.39 -10.93 0.14
CA SER A 254 1.27 -9.99 1.26
C SER A 254 0.80 -10.65 2.56
N THR A 255 0.60 -11.96 2.55
CA THR A 255 0.36 -12.81 3.71
C THR A 255 1.46 -13.87 3.79
N CYS A 256 2.20 -13.87 4.90
CA CYS A 256 2.97 -15.05 5.28
C CYS A 256 1.93 -16.05 5.80
N ARG A 257 1.60 -17.10 5.05
CA ARG A 257 0.95 -18.27 5.65
C ARG A 257 1.98 -18.81 6.62
N SER A 258 1.67 -18.79 7.92
CA SER A 258 2.50 -19.40 8.95
C SER A 258 2.91 -20.79 8.47
N CYS A 259 4.21 -21.05 8.37
CA CYS A 259 4.70 -22.42 8.44
C CYS A 259 4.38 -22.91 9.85
N SER A 260 3.20 -23.51 10.01
CA SER A 260 2.86 -24.37 11.14
C SER A 260 3.67 -25.64 11.07
#